data_AF-A0A9E1WWU2-F1
#
_entry.id   AF-A0A9E1WWU2-F1
#
_cell.length_a   1.000
_cell.length_b   1.000
_cell.length_c   1.000
_cell.angle_alpha   90.00
_cell.angle_beta   90.00
_cell.angle_gamma   90.00
#
_symmetry.space_group_name_H-M   'P 1'
#
loop_
_entity.id
_entity.type
_entity.pdbx_description
1 polymer ?
#
loop_
_entity_poly.entity_id
_entity_poly.type
_entity_poly.pdbx_seq_one_letter_code
_entity_poly.pdbx_strand_id
1 'polypeptide(L)'
;MYLSICATSVTAQISALPSGQSVMLDAVLIDTVGGENWLRFRFLAPQIAGGSDDESYNEASDDFVYLCENVARPYLIDQSLSADVIVISMMDRPVVFGTSDPNATQFFEAFRIKEDSCEMDIF
;
A
#
# COMPACT_ATOMS: atom_id res chain seq x y z
N MET A 1 -10.66 11.38 40.25
CA MET A 1 -9.42 11.52 39.45
C MET A 1 -9.60 10.64 38.22
N TYR A 2 -10.02 11.20 37.09
CA TYR A 2 -10.23 10.44 35.85
C TYR A 2 -8.92 10.46 35.06
N LEU A 3 -8.34 9.29 34.84
CA LEU A 3 -7.17 9.12 34.00
C LEU A 3 -7.66 9.02 32.55
N SER A 4 -7.61 10.11 31.80
CA SER A 4 -7.88 10.08 30.34
C SER A 4 -6.64 9.54 29.62
N ILE A 5 -6.78 8.39 28.97
CA ILE A 5 -5.78 7.85 28.06
C ILE A 5 -6.02 8.52 26.69
N CYS A 6 -5.12 9.39 26.27
CA CYS A 6 -5.06 9.81 24.87
C CYS A 6 -4.50 8.63 24.06
N ALA A 7 -5.33 7.94 23.29
CA ALA A 7 -4.85 6.97 22.31
C ALA A 7 -4.18 7.75 21.17
N THR A 8 -2.86 7.85 21.20
CA THR A 8 -2.09 8.27 20.01
C THR A 8 -2.03 7.08 19.07
N SER A 9 -2.83 7.10 18.02
CA SER A 9 -2.62 6.20 16.88
C SER A 9 -1.23 6.49 16.32
N VAL A 10 -0.30 5.55 16.47
CA VAL A 10 0.96 5.58 15.73
C VAL A 10 0.60 5.22 14.29
N THR A 11 0.41 6.23 13.45
CA THR A 11 0.28 6.00 12.01
C THR A 11 1.67 5.60 11.50
N ALA A 12 1.77 4.42 10.88
CA ALA A 12 3.02 3.98 10.27
C ALA A 12 3.28 4.83 9.02
N GLN A 13 4.16 5.82 9.15
CA GLN A 13 4.65 6.62 8.03
C GLN A 13 5.90 5.98 7.45
N ILE A 14 5.90 5.80 6.13
CA ILE A 14 7.05 5.33 5.36
C ILE A 14 7.59 6.54 4.61
N SER A 15 8.83 6.89 4.90
CA SER A 15 9.50 8.06 4.31
C SER A 15 10.64 7.63 3.39
N ALA A 16 11.06 8.55 2.52
CA ALA A 16 12.19 8.35 1.62
C ALA A 16 11.97 7.15 0.68
N LEU A 17 10.79 7.10 0.07
CA LEU A 17 10.57 6.23 -1.08
C LEU A 17 11.48 6.66 -2.25
N PRO A 18 11.75 5.77 -3.22
CA PRO A 18 12.56 6.09 -4.39
C PRO A 18 12.21 7.40 -5.11
N SER A 19 10.92 7.73 -5.24
CA SER A 19 10.44 9.01 -5.81
C SER A 19 10.77 10.24 -4.96
N GLY A 20 11.18 10.04 -3.70
CA GLY A 20 11.35 11.08 -2.69
C GLY A 20 10.09 11.37 -1.86
N GLN A 21 8.95 10.76 -2.21
CA GLN A 21 7.71 10.96 -1.44
C GLN A 21 7.70 10.23 -0.10
N SER A 22 6.71 10.57 0.72
CA SER A 22 6.39 9.84 1.96
C SER A 22 4.93 9.42 1.92
N VAL A 23 4.65 8.23 2.43
CA VAL A 23 3.31 7.64 2.46
C VAL A 23 2.94 7.20 3.86
N MET A 24 1.64 7.08 4.13
CA MET A 24 1.14 6.55 5.40
C MET A 24 0.35 5.27 5.15
N LEU A 25 0.61 4.22 5.92
CA LEU A 25 -0.21 3.01 5.89
C LEU A 25 -1.62 3.32 6.41
N ASP A 26 -2.62 3.21 5.55
CA ASP A 26 -4.04 3.40 5.85
C ASP A 26 -4.65 2.10 6.39
N ALA A 27 -4.44 1.00 5.66
CA ALA A 27 -5.00 -0.30 6.02
C ALA A 27 -4.24 -1.46 5.40
N VAL A 28 -4.30 -2.61 6.07
CA VAL A 28 -3.96 -3.92 5.51
C VAL A 28 -5.22 -4.76 5.52
N LEU A 29 -5.67 -5.20 4.36
CA LEU A 29 -6.87 -6.04 4.21
C LEU A 29 -6.43 -7.44 3.78
N ILE A 30 -7.07 -8.46 4.35
CA ILE A 30 -6.80 -9.87 4.04
C ILE A 30 -8.04 -10.43 3.38
N ASP A 31 -7.86 -11.07 2.23
CA ASP A 31 -8.94 -11.63 1.41
C ASP A 31 -8.54 -13.01 0.86
N THR A 32 -9.54 -13.78 0.44
CA THR A 32 -9.34 -15.07 -0.23
C THR A 32 -10.10 -15.06 -1.56
N VAL A 33 -9.36 -15.05 -2.67
CA VAL A 33 -9.91 -14.96 -4.02
C VAL A 33 -9.48 -16.19 -4.81
N GLY A 34 -10.44 -16.98 -5.29
CA GLY A 34 -10.14 -18.18 -6.09
C GLY A 34 -9.33 -19.26 -5.36
N GLY A 35 -9.28 -19.22 -4.02
CA GLY A 35 -8.45 -20.11 -3.20
C GLY A 35 -7.05 -19.57 -2.90
N GLU A 36 -6.70 -18.41 -3.43
CA GLU A 36 -5.45 -17.69 -3.16
C GLU A 36 -5.64 -16.68 -2.03
N ASN A 37 -4.59 -16.47 -1.23
CA ASN A 37 -4.52 -15.46 -0.19
C ASN A 37 -4.06 -14.12 -0.76
N TRP A 38 -4.94 -13.13 -0.70
CA TRP A 38 -4.69 -11.79 -1.21
C TRP A 38 -4.54 -10.82 -0.06
N LEU A 39 -3.39 -10.14 0.03
CA LEU A 39 -3.19 -9.07 1.00
C LEU A 39 -3.13 -7.72 0.29
N ARG A 40 -3.96 -6.79 0.75
CA ARG A 40 -4.08 -5.46 0.15
C ARG A 40 -3.51 -4.43 1.11
N PHE A 41 -2.37 -3.86 0.76
CA PHE A 41 -1.75 -2.76 1.49
C PHE A 41 -2.19 -1.45 0.87
N ARG A 42 -2.77 -0.59 1.70
CA ARG A 42 -3.33 0.69 1.25
C ARG A 42 -2.54 1.82 1.88
N PHE A 43 -2.04 2.72 1.05
CA PHE A 43 -1.20 3.84 1.46
C PHE A 43 -1.80 5.17 1.03
N LEU A 44 -1.83 6.13 1.96
CA LEU A 44 -2.06 7.54 1.64
C LEU A 44 -0.77 8.14 1.09
N ALA A 45 -0.82 8.64 -0.13
CA ALA A 45 0.31 9.16 -0.89
C ALA A 45 -0.05 10.53 -1.52
N PRO A 46 -0.09 11.61 -0.74
CA PRO A 46 -0.65 12.89 -1.19
C PRO A 46 0.02 13.53 -2.41
N GLN A 47 1.25 13.11 -2.74
CA GLN A 47 2.05 13.69 -3.81
C GLN A 47 1.69 13.15 -5.21
N ILE A 48 0.93 12.05 -5.32
CA ILE A 48 0.53 11.48 -6.61
C ILE A 48 -0.55 12.29 -7.34
N ALA A 49 -1.14 13.31 -6.71
CA ALA A 49 -2.17 14.18 -7.30
C ALA A 49 -1.62 15.28 -8.24
N GLY A 50 -0.30 15.36 -8.41
CA GLY A 50 0.36 16.56 -8.98
C GLY A 50 0.72 16.55 -10.46
N GLY A 51 0.75 15.39 -11.12
CA GLY A 51 1.24 15.25 -12.51
C GLY A 51 0.19 14.76 -13.50
N SER A 52 0.60 14.56 -14.76
CA SER A 52 -0.17 13.74 -15.69
C SER A 52 -0.20 12.29 -15.19
N ASP A 53 -1.26 11.53 -15.48
CA ASP A 53 -1.43 10.16 -14.94
C ASP A 53 -0.23 9.26 -15.29
N ASP A 54 0.31 9.37 -16.52
CA ASP A 54 1.44 8.57 -16.99
C ASP A 54 2.77 8.93 -16.31
N GLU A 55 3.07 10.23 -16.13
CA GLU A 55 4.29 10.66 -15.44
C GLU A 55 4.24 10.33 -13.96
N SER A 56 3.09 10.58 -13.32
CA SER A 56 2.88 10.29 -11.90
C SER A 56 2.93 8.79 -11.61
N TYR A 57 2.45 7.95 -12.54
CA TYR A 57 2.57 6.50 -12.42
C TYR A 57 4.02 6.04 -12.56
N ASN A 58 4.76 6.56 -13.55
CA ASN A 58 6.16 6.19 -13.74
C ASN A 58 7.01 6.53 -12.51
N GLU A 59 6.76 7.68 -11.87
CA GLU A 59 7.40 8.05 -10.60
C GLU A 59 6.99 7.13 -9.44
N ALA A 60 5.74 6.65 -9.44
CA ALA A 60 5.20 5.74 -8.41
C ALA A 60 5.61 4.26 -8.60
N SER A 61 6.07 3.86 -9.79
CA SER A 61 6.38 2.45 -10.10
C SER A 61 7.50 1.89 -9.20
N ASP A 62 8.61 2.61 -9.07
CA ASP A 62 9.71 2.20 -8.19
C ASP A 62 9.31 2.22 -6.71
N ASP A 63 8.38 3.11 -6.33
CA ASP A 63 7.81 3.15 -4.99
C ASP A 63 6.98 1.91 -4.67
N PHE A 64 6.20 1.39 -5.64
CA PHE A 64 5.46 0.14 -5.45
C PHE A 64 6.37 -1.04 -5.18
N VAL A 65 7.45 -1.18 -5.96
CA VAL A 65 8.46 -2.24 -5.74
C VAL A 65 9.08 -2.10 -4.35
N TYR A 66 9.48 -0.88 -3.98
CA TYR A 66 10.05 -0.63 -2.65
C TYR A 66 9.08 -1.01 -1.53
N LEU A 67 7.82 -0.59 -1.62
CA LEU A 67 6.78 -0.87 -0.63
C LEU A 67 6.51 -2.37 -0.52
N CYS A 68 6.55 -3.12 -1.62
CA CYS A 68 6.38 -4.57 -1.56
C CYS A 68 7.54 -5.24 -0.82
N GLU A 69 8.78 -4.95 -1.23
CA GLU A 69 9.96 -5.63 -0.70
C GLU A 69 10.31 -5.22 0.73
N ASN A 70 10.16 -3.95 1.08
CA ASN A 70 10.68 -3.39 2.33
C ASN A 70 9.59 -3.12 3.38
N VAL A 71 8.31 -3.23 3.02
CA VAL A 71 7.21 -2.97 3.95
C VAL A 71 6.25 -4.16 3.98
N ALA A 72 5.67 -4.54 2.85
CA ALA A 72 4.65 -5.58 2.80
C ALA A 72 5.22 -6.96 3.18
N ARG A 73 6.36 -7.35 2.60
CA ARG A 73 7.01 -8.63 2.90
C ARG A 73 7.47 -8.75 4.37
N PRO A 74 8.21 -7.79 4.95
CA PRO A 74 8.52 -7.82 6.38
C PRO A 74 7.27 -7.90 7.26
N TYR A 75 6.20 -7.18 6.90
CA TYR A 75 4.93 -7.26 7.62
C TYR A 75 4.35 -8.69 7.61
N LEU A 76 4.42 -9.42 6.50
CA LEU A 76 3.98 -10.82 6.45
C LEU A 76 4.72 -11.68 7.46
N ILE A 77 6.05 -11.52 7.54
CA ILE A 77 6.90 -12.30 8.45
C ILE A 77 6.57 -11.95 9.90
N ASP A 78 6.56 -10.66 10.23
CA ASP A 78 6.30 -10.16 11.58
C ASP A 78 4.92 -10.58 12.11
N GLN A 79 3.92 -10.64 11.22
CA GLN A 79 2.56 -11.03 11.56
C GLN A 79 2.29 -12.53 11.36
N SER A 80 3.28 -13.32 10.93
CA SER A 80 3.12 -14.74 10.58
C SER A 80 1.98 -15.00 9.59
N LEU A 81 1.86 -14.15 8.57
CA LEU A 81 0.89 -14.23 7.49
C LEU A 81 1.51 -14.82 6.22
N SER A 82 0.69 -15.43 5.38
CA SER A 82 1.05 -15.89 4.03
C SER A 82 0.24 -15.14 2.98
N ALA A 83 0.87 -14.76 1.87
CA ALA A 83 0.24 -14.13 0.72
C ALA A 83 0.66 -14.86 -0.56
N ASP A 84 -0.30 -15.16 -1.43
CA ASP A 84 -0.03 -15.57 -2.81
C ASP A 84 0.07 -14.34 -3.73
N VAL A 85 -0.74 -13.32 -3.42
CA VAL A 85 -0.75 -12.03 -4.12
C VAL A 85 -0.77 -10.90 -3.11
N ILE A 86 0.09 -9.91 -3.31
CA ILE A 86 0.04 -8.62 -2.63
C ILE A 86 -0.47 -7.58 -3.61
N VAL A 87 -1.48 -6.82 -3.22
CA VAL A 87 -1.92 -5.62 -3.95
C VAL A 87 -1.55 -4.41 -3.15
N ILE A 88 -0.82 -3.48 -3.76
CA ILE A 88 -0.50 -2.19 -3.15
C ILE A 88 -1.33 -1.12 -3.85
N SER A 89 -2.02 -0.30 -3.07
CA SER A 89 -2.73 0.86 -3.59
C SER A 89 -2.19 2.13 -2.96
N MET A 90 -1.87 3.13 -3.79
CA MET A 90 -1.53 4.48 -3.37
C MET A 90 -2.68 5.41 -3.71
N MET A 91 -3.16 6.18 -2.74
CA MET A 91 -4.29 7.11 -2.89
C MET A 91 -3.92 8.50 -2.36
N ASP A 92 -4.18 9.55 -3.14
CA ASP A 92 -3.83 10.92 -2.76
C ASP A 92 -4.62 11.42 -1.53
N ARG A 93 -5.81 10.85 -1.34
CA ARG A 93 -6.74 11.12 -0.22
C ARG A 93 -7.44 9.84 0.22
N PRO A 94 -8.01 9.79 1.44
CA PRO A 94 -8.72 8.60 1.91
C PRO A 94 -9.92 8.25 1.03
N VAL A 95 -9.97 7.00 0.58
CA VAL A 95 -11.11 6.43 -0.18
C VAL A 95 -11.60 5.18 0.53
N VAL A 96 -12.90 5.04 0.75
CA VAL A 96 -13.46 3.84 1.40
C VAL A 96 -13.23 2.62 0.52
N PHE A 97 -12.72 1.52 1.10
CA PHE A 97 -12.51 0.28 0.35
C PHE A 97 -13.80 -0.21 -0.33
N GLY A 98 -13.68 -0.65 -1.58
CA GLY A 98 -14.82 -1.12 -2.39
C GLY A 98 -15.70 0.00 -2.96
N THR A 99 -15.30 1.27 -2.80
CA THR A 99 -16.00 2.42 -3.38
C THR A 99 -15.12 3.14 -4.40
N SER A 100 -15.76 3.89 -5.30
CA SER A 100 -15.07 4.77 -6.24
C SER A 100 -15.23 6.23 -5.80
N ASP A 101 -14.14 6.99 -5.82
CA ASP A 101 -14.16 8.45 -5.68
C ASP A 101 -13.54 9.06 -6.95
N PRO A 102 -14.33 9.75 -7.79
CA PRO A 102 -13.82 10.33 -9.04
C PRO A 102 -12.86 11.51 -8.82
N ASN A 103 -12.73 12.01 -7.58
CA ASN A 103 -11.81 13.09 -7.25
C ASN A 103 -10.50 12.59 -6.63
N ALA A 104 -10.37 11.28 -6.41
CA ALA A 104 -9.17 10.69 -5.84
C ALA A 104 -8.29 10.11 -6.94
N THR A 105 -7.03 10.51 -6.98
CA THR A 105 -6.02 9.82 -7.77
C THR A 105 -5.63 8.55 -7.02
N GLN A 106 -5.75 7.41 -7.69
CA GLN A 106 -5.41 6.12 -7.13
C GLN A 106 -4.64 5.28 -8.13
N PHE A 107 -3.49 4.78 -7.70
CA PHE A 107 -2.70 3.81 -8.46
C PHE A 107 -2.72 2.47 -7.72
N PHE A 108 -2.67 1.39 -8.50
CA PHE A 108 -2.70 0.02 -7.99
C PHE A 108 -1.62 -0.78 -8.68
N GLU A 109 -0.92 -1.61 -7.93
CA GLU A 109 0.03 -2.58 -8.47
C GLU A 109 -0.11 -3.93 -7.76
N ALA A 110 0.02 -5.02 -8.51
CA ALA A 110 0.02 -6.38 -7.98
C ALA A 110 1.41 -6.96 -7.98
N PHE A 111 1.65 -7.77 -6.96
CA PHE A 111 2.82 -8.57 -6.85
C PHE A 111 2.43 -10.02 -6.59
N ARG A 112 2.92 -10.91 -7.43
CA ARG A 112 2.95 -12.35 -7.14
C ARG A 112 4.10 -12.62 -6.20
N ILE A 113 3.82 -13.32 -5.10
CA ILE A 113 4.84 -13.70 -4.15
C ILE A 113 5.41 -15.04 -4.56
N LYS A 114 6.68 -15.04 -4.98
CA LYS A 114 7.43 -16.25 -5.28
C LYS A 114 8.65 -16.32 -4.38
N GLU A 115 8.68 -17.36 -3.55
CA GLU A 115 9.73 -17.57 -2.55
C GLU A 115 9.89 -16.33 -1.65
N ASP A 116 10.86 -15.49 -1.99
CA ASP A 116 11.28 -14.30 -1.24
C ASP A 116 11.36 -13.03 -2.11
N SER A 117 10.63 -12.96 -3.23
CA SER A 117 10.56 -11.73 -4.04
C SER A 117 9.13 -11.35 -4.43
N CYS A 118 8.95 -10.04 -4.61
CA CYS A 118 7.77 -9.42 -5.19
C CYS A 118 7.95 -9.32 -6.71
N GLU A 119 7.26 -10.19 -7.46
CA GLU A 119 7.24 -10.09 -8.91
C GLU A 119 6.02 -9.27 -9.35
N MET A 120 6.25 -8.14 -10.02
CA MET A 120 5.15 -7.37 -10.63
C MET A 120 4.32 -8.28 -11.52
N ASP A 121 3.02 -8.33 -11.24
CA ASP A 121 2.05 -9.06 -12.05
C ASP A 121 1.31 -8.08 -12.94
N ILE A 122 1.02 -8.48 -14.16
CA ILE A 122 0.20 -7.66 -15.04
C ILE A 122 -1.27 -7.91 -14.71
N PHE A 123 -1.97 -6.87 -14.28
CA PHE A 123 -3.41 -6.90 -14.04
C PHE A 123 -4.24 -6.90 -15.33
#